data_AF-A0AAV0W648-F1
#
_entry.id   AF-A0AAV0W648-F1
#
_cell.length_a   1.000
_cell.length_b   1.000
_cell.length_c   1.000
_cell.angle_alpha   90.00
_cell.angle_beta   90.00
_cell.angle_gamma   90.00
#
_symmetry.space_group_name_H-M   'P 1'
#
loop_
_entity.id
_entity.type
_entity.pdbx_description
1 polymer ?
#
loop_
_entity_poly.entity_id
_entity_poly.type
_entity_poly.pdbx_seq_one_letter_code
_entity_poly.pdbx_strand_id
1 'polypeptide(L)'
;MVRRFRSYFGRRQQMHAVRHHEEPHHRKRRLSVPERIGATGLFQKAIMQSGCAFNIWALNENHRIVAFKLANNLGCLSNDPEEIVKYLKNVPAIDLVKGTKFKNGTDYLDYKFVPSIESATVSYPFLPAHPEQLVNDRSPIPVIIGVNNMEGMVALSSASHADEINYLFHSKLSGVIPKPNSPELEMCKMMGKMWSNFAKSGDPNSSDLSFKWVNASASDPKYLSIDGDRTCMADGMINSNRLRLWQEISESVV
;
A
#
# COMPACT_ATOMS: atom_id res chain seq x y z
N MET A 1 20.63 18.93 -2.40
CA MET A 1 20.58 18.21 -1.10
C MET A 1 19.94 16.85 -1.33
N VAL A 2 20.74 15.78 -1.41
CA VAL A 2 20.25 14.41 -1.69
C VAL A 2 19.71 13.81 -0.39
N ARG A 3 18.39 13.71 -0.26
CA ARG A 3 17.80 12.89 0.81
C ARG A 3 17.68 11.46 0.30
N ARG A 4 18.53 10.58 0.84
CA ARG A 4 18.47 9.12 0.64
C ARG A 4 17.10 8.60 1.11
N PHE A 5 16.38 7.91 0.23
CA PHE A 5 15.23 7.09 0.63
C PHE A 5 15.72 5.71 1.06
N ARG A 6 15.60 5.40 2.36
CA ARG A 6 15.53 4.02 2.83
C ARG A 6 14.05 3.65 2.83
N SER A 7 13.65 2.83 1.87
CA SER A 7 12.39 2.11 1.91
C SER A 7 12.43 1.10 3.06
N TYR A 8 11.69 1.36 4.13
CA TYR A 8 11.42 0.35 5.15
C TYR A 8 10.37 -0.62 4.58
N PHE A 9 10.83 -1.64 3.84
CA PHE A 9 9.97 -2.68 3.28
C PHE A 9 9.66 -3.73 4.33
N GLY A 10 8.49 -3.61 4.96
CA GLY A 10 7.77 -4.74 5.56
C GLY A 10 6.91 -5.41 4.49
N ARG A 11 6.89 -6.75 4.47
CA ARG A 11 6.41 -7.63 3.39
C ARG A 11 4.93 -7.53 2.95
N ARG A 12 4.17 -6.48 3.30
CA ARG A 12 2.69 -6.54 3.27
C ARG A 12 1.93 -5.31 2.74
N GLN A 13 2.59 -4.23 2.34
CA GLN A 13 1.97 -3.14 1.56
C GLN A 13 2.97 -2.54 0.58
N GLN A 14 2.56 -2.32 -0.67
CA GLN A 14 3.42 -1.72 -1.67
C GLN A 14 2.73 -0.55 -2.37
N MET A 15 2.99 0.63 -1.81
CA MET A 15 2.72 1.90 -2.45
C MET A 15 4.05 2.47 -2.95
N HIS A 16 4.15 2.64 -4.26
CA HIS A 16 5.26 3.34 -4.90
C HIS A 16 4.82 4.77 -5.22
N ALA A 17 5.35 5.72 -4.46
CA ALA A 17 5.11 7.14 -4.68
C ALA A 17 6.24 7.72 -5.54
N VAL A 18 5.88 8.32 -6.67
CA VAL A 18 6.86 8.85 -7.63
C VAL A 18 6.95 10.37 -7.51
N ARG A 19 8.20 10.86 -7.45
CA ARG A 19 8.52 12.30 -7.49
C ARG A 19 9.34 12.63 -8.72
N HIS A 20 8.90 13.61 -9.50
CA HIS A 20 9.71 14.20 -10.57
C HIS A 20 10.34 15.51 -10.06
N HIS A 21 11.62 15.76 -10.39
CA HIS A 21 12.30 16.99 -10.02
C HIS A 21 12.30 17.93 -11.23
N GLU A 22 11.53 19.01 -11.18
CA GLU A 22 11.76 20.20 -12.01
C GLU A 22 12.29 21.30 -11.10
N GLU A 23 13.38 21.97 -11.49
CA GLU A 23 13.90 23.12 -10.74
C GLU A 23 12.89 24.27 -10.76
N PRO A 24 12.45 24.81 -9.61
CA PRO A 24 11.60 25.97 -9.60
C PRO A 24 12.46 27.24 -9.61
N HIS A 25 12.45 27.96 -10.74
CA HIS A 25 12.79 29.38 -10.76
C HIS A 25 11.86 30.13 -9.77
N HIS A 26 12.49 30.71 -8.75
CA HIS A 26 11.99 31.74 -7.82
C HIS A 26 10.47 31.89 -7.63
N ARG A 27 9.93 31.30 -6.55
CA ARG A 27 8.77 31.88 -5.84
C ARG A 27 8.87 31.63 -4.34
N LYS A 28 9.40 32.60 -3.59
CA LYS A 28 9.25 32.67 -2.14
C LYS A 28 7.78 32.96 -1.82
N ARG A 29 6.97 31.94 -1.55
CA ARG A 29 5.71 32.11 -0.81
C ARG A 29 5.98 31.81 0.66
N ARG A 30 5.87 32.83 1.51
CA ARG A 30 5.57 32.64 2.94
C ARG A 30 4.24 31.90 3.00
N LEU A 31 4.23 30.67 3.48
CA LEU A 31 3.00 29.90 3.68
C LEU A 31 2.76 29.78 5.18
N SER A 32 1.64 30.35 5.61
CA SER A 32 1.01 30.15 6.92
C SER A 32 0.60 28.69 7.08
N VAL A 33 0.84 28.12 8.26
CA VAL A 33 0.44 26.78 8.69
C VAL A 33 -1.10 26.67 8.60
N PRO A 34 -1.67 25.78 7.76
CA PRO A 34 -1.83 24.35 8.08
C PRO A 34 -1.64 23.38 6.88
N GLU A 35 -0.70 23.63 5.97
CA GLU A 35 -0.43 22.73 4.82
C GLU A 35 0.35 21.43 5.15
N ARG A 36 0.57 21.10 6.43
CA ARG A 36 1.42 19.99 6.87
C ARG A 36 0.66 18.71 7.24
N ILE A 37 -0.43 18.40 6.55
CA ILE A 37 -1.02 17.05 6.62
C ILE A 37 -0.35 16.21 5.53
N GLY A 38 0.64 15.41 5.92
CA GLY A 38 1.22 14.36 5.07
C GLY A 38 2.00 14.82 3.83
N ALA A 39 2.10 13.92 2.84
CA ALA A 39 2.96 14.04 1.68
C ALA A 39 2.42 14.95 0.54
N THR A 40 1.53 15.90 0.87
CA THR A 40 0.91 16.82 -0.08
C THR A 40 1.96 17.60 -0.87
N GLY A 41 1.85 17.60 -2.20
CA GLY A 41 2.81 18.25 -3.10
C GLY A 41 4.18 17.55 -3.20
N LEU A 42 4.46 16.51 -2.42
CA LEU A 42 5.75 15.79 -2.48
C LEU A 42 5.79 14.76 -3.62
N PHE A 43 4.66 14.12 -3.89
CA PHE A 43 4.51 13.11 -4.94
C PHE A 43 3.43 13.52 -5.92
N GLN A 44 3.64 13.17 -7.19
CA GLN A 44 2.76 13.59 -8.28
C GLN A 44 1.96 12.42 -8.84
N LYS A 45 2.34 11.17 -8.52
CA LYS A 45 1.73 9.93 -9.03
C LYS A 45 1.92 8.80 -8.02
N ALA A 46 1.04 7.81 -8.04
CA ALA A 46 1.15 6.64 -7.19
C ALA A 46 0.87 5.34 -7.95
N ILE A 47 1.56 4.26 -7.55
CA ILE A 47 1.26 2.90 -7.98
C ILE A 47 1.00 2.07 -6.72
N MET A 48 -0.15 1.41 -6.66
CA MET A 48 -0.63 0.63 -5.52
C MET A 48 -0.86 -0.82 -5.98
N GLN A 49 -0.02 -1.73 -5.51
CA GLN A 49 -0.04 -3.14 -5.92
C GLN A 49 -0.41 -4.01 -4.73
N SER A 50 -1.47 -4.81 -4.91
CA SER A 50 -1.95 -5.79 -3.92
C SER A 50 -2.29 -5.20 -2.54
N GLY A 51 -2.64 -3.91 -2.49
CA GLY A 51 -3.08 -3.25 -1.26
C GLY A 51 -3.23 -1.73 -1.37
N CYS A 52 -4.13 -1.20 -0.53
CA CYS A 52 -4.44 0.21 -0.35
C CYS A 52 -4.81 0.51 1.11
N ALA A 53 -4.97 1.80 1.44
CA ALA A 53 -5.34 2.22 2.79
C ALA A 53 -6.75 1.78 3.22
N PHE A 54 -7.58 1.30 2.29
CA PHE A 54 -8.95 0.82 2.54
C PHE A 54 -9.03 -0.68 2.83
N ASN A 55 -7.90 -1.42 2.79
CA ASN A 55 -7.92 -2.82 3.18
C ASN A 55 -8.18 -2.98 4.68
N ILE A 56 -8.97 -3.99 5.06
CA ILE A 56 -9.32 -4.30 6.46
C ILE A 56 -8.11 -4.52 7.38
N TRP A 57 -6.98 -4.92 6.80
CA TRP A 57 -5.74 -5.23 7.49
C TRP A 57 -4.74 -4.06 7.49
N ALA A 58 -5.10 -2.91 6.90
CA ALA A 58 -4.26 -1.73 6.77
C ALA A 58 -4.40 -0.69 7.90
N LEU A 59 -5.46 -0.80 8.71
CA LEU A 59 -5.78 0.13 9.79
C LEU A 59 -6.14 -0.64 11.06
N ASN A 60 -5.67 -0.17 12.21
CA ASN A 60 -6.09 -0.69 13.52
C ASN A 60 -6.76 0.41 14.36
N GLU A 61 -8.06 0.29 14.52
CA GLU A 61 -8.88 1.18 15.35
C GLU A 61 -8.82 0.84 16.84
N ASN A 62 -8.38 -0.37 17.17
CA ASN A 62 -8.26 -0.89 18.54
C ASN A 62 -6.81 -0.81 19.09
N HIS A 63 -6.00 0.10 18.53
CA HIS A 63 -4.56 0.19 18.81
C HIS A 63 -4.22 0.34 20.31
N ARG A 64 -5.03 1.07 21.09
CA ARG A 64 -4.83 1.21 22.55
C ARG A 64 -5.00 -0.12 23.28
N ILE A 65 -6.06 -0.86 22.97
CA ILE A 65 -6.32 -2.19 23.57
C ILE A 65 -5.18 -3.15 23.23
N VAL A 66 -4.70 -3.12 21.99
CA VAL A 66 -3.56 -3.93 21.54
C VAL A 66 -2.28 -3.57 22.30
N ALA A 67 -1.98 -2.28 22.49
CA ALA A 67 -0.79 -1.84 23.22
C ALA A 67 -0.81 -2.31 24.69
N PHE A 68 -1.97 -2.24 25.34
CA PHE A 68 -2.16 -2.73 26.71
C PHE A 68 -1.98 -4.25 26.78
N LYS A 69 -2.54 -5.00 25.83
CA LYS A 69 -2.32 -6.45 25.74
C LYS A 69 -0.84 -6.81 25.56
N LEU A 70 -0.10 -6.06 24.75
CA LEU A 70 1.35 -6.27 24.59
C LEU A 70 2.10 -6.01 25.90
N ALA A 71 1.80 -4.90 26.58
CA ALA A 71 2.40 -4.58 27.87
C ALA A 71 2.16 -5.68 28.90
N ASN A 72 0.91 -6.16 29.01
CA ASN A 72 0.54 -7.26 29.88
C ASN A 72 1.31 -8.55 29.55
N ASN A 73 1.41 -8.90 28.26
CA ASN A 73 2.17 -10.07 27.81
C ASN A 73 3.67 -10.00 28.15
N LEU A 74 4.22 -8.80 28.27
CA LEU A 74 5.62 -8.56 28.62
C LEU A 74 5.84 -8.44 30.14
N GLY A 75 4.77 -8.46 30.94
CA GLY A 75 4.84 -8.41 32.40
C GLY A 75 4.53 -7.03 33.01
N CYS A 76 4.06 -6.07 32.22
CA CYS A 76 3.57 -4.78 32.73
C CYS A 76 2.06 -4.86 32.97
N LEU A 77 1.65 -4.90 34.24
CA LEU A 77 0.25 -5.00 34.67
C LEU A 77 -0.42 -3.63 34.94
N SER A 78 0.26 -2.53 34.61
CA SER A 78 -0.30 -1.19 34.78
C SER A 78 -1.49 -0.98 33.84
N ASN A 79 -2.44 -0.15 34.28
CA ASN A 79 -3.55 0.34 33.45
C ASN A 79 -3.36 1.81 33.06
N ASP A 80 -2.27 2.44 33.47
CA ASP A 80 -1.95 3.82 33.12
C ASP A 80 -1.18 3.89 31.78
N PRO A 81 -1.68 4.61 30.76
CA PRO A 81 -0.99 4.74 29.47
C PRO A 81 0.43 5.28 29.57
N GLU A 82 0.72 6.20 30.50
CA GLU A 82 2.04 6.81 30.60
C GLU A 82 3.07 5.82 31.16
N GLU A 83 2.71 5.10 32.22
CA GLU A 83 3.51 3.99 32.76
C GLU A 83 3.74 2.90 31.72
N ILE A 84 2.71 2.49 30.98
CA ILE A 84 2.84 1.49 29.91
C ILE A 84 3.82 1.95 28.84
N VAL A 85 3.70 3.20 28.36
CA VAL A 85 4.61 3.74 27.33
C VAL A 85 6.04 3.80 27.86
N LYS A 86 6.23 4.24 29.11
CA LYS A 86 7.55 4.28 29.76
C LYS A 86 8.14 2.88 29.87
N TYR A 87 7.34 1.89 30.25
CA TYR A 87 7.76 0.49 30.33
C TYR A 87 8.18 -0.04 28.95
N LEU A 88 7.29 0.05 27.95
CA LEU A 88 7.50 -0.48 26.60
C LEU A 88 8.71 0.15 25.91
N LYS A 89 9.00 1.43 26.16
CA LYS A 89 10.20 2.12 25.64
C LYS A 89 11.52 1.54 26.18
N ASN A 90 11.50 0.86 27.32
CA ASN A 90 12.68 0.24 27.93
C ASN A 90 12.78 -1.28 27.66
N VAL A 91 11.76 -1.89 27.05
CA VAL A 91 11.80 -3.31 26.67
C VAL A 91 12.78 -3.49 25.49
N PRO A 92 13.65 -4.51 25.51
CA PRO A 92 14.48 -4.83 24.35
C PRO A 92 13.66 -5.03 23.08
N ALA A 93 14.11 -4.45 21.97
CA ALA A 93 13.36 -4.45 20.71
C ALA A 93 12.98 -5.87 20.22
N ILE A 94 13.85 -6.86 20.46
CA ILE A 94 13.58 -8.26 20.08
C ILE A 94 12.41 -8.86 20.88
N ASP A 95 12.27 -8.48 22.14
CA ASP A 95 11.22 -8.99 23.01
C ASP A 95 9.89 -8.29 22.73
N LEU A 96 9.91 -7.01 22.35
CA LEU A 96 8.73 -6.33 21.79
C LEU A 96 8.18 -7.11 20.59
N VAL A 97 9.03 -7.43 19.61
CA VAL A 97 8.63 -8.16 18.40
C VAL A 97 8.13 -9.58 18.70
N LYS A 98 8.72 -10.26 19.69
CA LYS A 98 8.19 -11.57 20.13
C LYS A 98 6.83 -11.43 20.82
N GLY A 99 6.67 -10.41 21.66
CA GLY A 99 5.45 -10.13 22.41
C GLY A 99 4.25 -9.77 21.53
N THR A 100 4.47 -9.30 20.30
CA THR A 100 3.38 -9.00 19.35
C THR A 100 2.72 -10.24 18.75
N LYS A 101 3.25 -11.44 18.97
CA LYS A 101 2.67 -12.70 18.49
C LYS A 101 1.55 -13.18 19.43
N PHE A 102 0.35 -12.63 19.27
CA PHE A 102 -0.82 -13.04 20.04
C PHE A 102 -1.28 -14.45 19.64
N LYS A 103 -1.52 -15.32 20.61
CA LYS A 103 -1.83 -16.75 20.39
C LYS A 103 -3.25 -17.05 19.86
N ASN A 104 -4.12 -16.04 19.73
CA ASN A 104 -5.56 -16.24 19.52
C ASN A 104 -6.07 -15.81 18.13
N GLY A 105 -5.19 -15.45 17.19
CA GLY A 105 -5.62 -15.05 15.85
C GLY A 105 -5.89 -16.26 14.95
N THR A 106 -7.15 -16.52 14.62
CA THR A 106 -7.53 -17.47 13.56
C THR A 106 -7.48 -16.84 12.17
N ASP A 107 -7.35 -15.52 12.09
CA ASP A 107 -7.36 -14.77 10.84
C ASP A 107 -5.92 -14.46 10.37
N TYR A 108 -5.62 -14.90 9.15
CA TYR A 108 -4.32 -14.77 8.50
C TYR A 108 -3.90 -13.30 8.28
N LEU A 109 -4.86 -12.38 8.19
CA LEU A 109 -4.65 -10.97 7.92
C LEU A 109 -4.76 -10.08 9.17
N ASP A 110 -4.74 -10.68 10.35
CA ASP A 110 -4.95 -9.98 11.63
C ASP A 110 -3.70 -9.23 12.15
N TYR A 111 -3.29 -8.19 11.43
CA TYR A 111 -2.15 -7.35 11.85
C TYR A 111 -2.56 -6.37 12.94
N LYS A 112 -1.97 -6.54 14.12
CA LYS A 112 -2.27 -5.69 15.29
C LYS A 112 -1.48 -4.38 15.36
N PHE A 113 -0.31 -4.34 14.75
CA PHE A 113 0.57 -3.16 14.76
C PHE A 113 0.72 -2.60 13.34
N VAL A 114 -0.35 -1.96 12.88
CA VAL A 114 -0.48 -1.26 11.60
C VAL A 114 -0.86 0.21 11.88
N PRO A 115 -0.93 1.11 10.89
CA PRO A 115 -1.37 2.48 11.11
C PRO A 115 -2.67 2.57 11.92
N SER A 116 -2.81 3.64 12.70
CA SER A 116 -3.99 3.94 13.51
C SER A 116 -4.29 5.43 13.43
N ILE A 117 -5.54 5.81 13.65
CA ILE A 117 -5.94 7.22 13.69
C ILE A 117 -5.31 7.88 14.92
N GLU A 118 -4.65 9.01 14.71
CA GLU A 118 -3.98 9.74 15.78
C GLU A 118 -4.93 10.71 16.49
N SER A 119 -4.74 10.86 17.80
CA SER A 119 -5.54 11.79 18.60
C SER A 119 -5.33 13.24 18.13
N ALA A 120 -6.38 14.06 18.23
CA ALA A 120 -6.33 15.49 17.94
C ALA A 120 -5.33 16.27 18.82
N THR A 121 -4.85 15.68 19.93
CA THR A 121 -3.81 16.27 20.78
C THR A 121 -2.40 16.18 20.19
N VAL A 122 -2.19 15.33 19.18
CA VAL A 122 -0.92 15.21 18.47
C VAL A 122 -0.71 16.47 17.62
N SER A 123 0.44 17.14 17.78
CA SER A 123 0.69 18.41 17.08
C SER A 123 0.83 18.28 15.56
N TYR A 124 1.31 17.13 15.08
CA TYR A 124 1.52 16.85 13.65
C TYR A 124 1.13 15.40 13.32
N PRO A 125 -0.17 15.08 13.32
CA PRO A 125 -0.62 13.73 13.03
C PRO A 125 -0.33 13.38 11.57
N PHE A 126 0.24 12.20 11.35
CA PHE A 126 0.40 11.60 10.03
C PHE A 126 -0.94 11.11 9.48
N LEU A 127 -1.76 10.45 10.32
CA LEU A 127 -3.09 9.94 9.98
C LEU A 127 -4.15 10.53 10.94
N PRO A 128 -4.61 11.77 10.70
CA PRO A 128 -5.52 12.47 11.62
C PRO A 128 -6.97 11.96 11.59
N ALA A 129 -7.36 11.20 10.58
CA ALA A 129 -8.72 10.74 10.38
C ALA A 129 -8.75 9.45 9.55
N HIS A 130 -9.93 8.85 9.41
CA HIS A 130 -10.10 7.64 8.61
C HIS A 130 -9.72 7.89 7.13
N PRO A 131 -9.03 6.98 6.43
CA PRO A 131 -8.66 7.17 5.02
C PRO A 131 -9.82 7.55 4.09
N GLU A 132 -11.04 7.06 4.36
CA GLU A 132 -12.26 7.41 3.61
C GLU A 132 -12.68 8.87 3.75
N GLN A 133 -12.36 9.51 4.86
CA GLN A 133 -12.61 10.93 5.04
C GLN A 133 -11.51 11.74 4.32
N LEU A 134 -10.26 11.30 4.48
CA LEU A 134 -9.10 12.01 3.94
C LEU A 134 -8.97 11.97 2.42
N VAL A 135 -9.56 10.98 1.75
CA VAL A 135 -9.48 10.85 0.29
C VAL A 135 -10.26 11.95 -0.44
N ASN A 136 -11.34 12.45 0.16
CA ASN A 136 -12.20 13.47 -0.44
C ASN A 136 -11.58 14.88 -0.35
N ASP A 137 -10.70 15.11 0.62
CA ASP A 137 -10.12 16.42 0.91
C ASP A 137 -8.83 16.71 0.11
N ARG A 138 -8.44 15.82 -0.82
CA ARG A 138 -7.17 15.91 -1.54
C ARG A 138 -7.35 16.06 -3.03
N SER A 139 -6.50 16.88 -3.65
CA SER A 139 -6.38 16.93 -5.11
C SER A 139 -5.95 15.56 -5.63
N PRO A 140 -6.70 14.97 -6.59
CA PRO A 140 -6.35 13.67 -7.13
C PRO A 140 -5.03 13.75 -7.90
N ILE A 141 -4.20 12.71 -7.74
CA ILE A 141 -3.02 12.46 -8.57
C ILE A 141 -3.31 11.24 -9.47
N PRO A 142 -2.63 11.09 -10.62
CA PRO A 142 -2.69 9.84 -11.37
C PRO A 142 -2.32 8.64 -10.49
N VAL A 143 -3.13 7.59 -10.52
CA VAL A 143 -2.90 6.35 -9.78
C VAL A 143 -3.04 5.13 -10.68
N ILE A 144 -2.11 4.19 -10.56
CA ILE A 144 -2.31 2.79 -11.01
C ILE A 144 -2.62 1.96 -9.76
N ILE A 145 -3.72 1.21 -9.80
CA ILE A 145 -4.10 0.25 -8.75
C ILE A 145 -4.27 -1.12 -9.40
N GLY A 146 -3.69 -2.16 -8.80
CA GLY A 146 -3.75 -3.52 -9.32
C GLY A 146 -3.74 -4.58 -8.24
N VAL A 147 -4.24 -5.76 -8.61
CA VAL A 147 -4.22 -6.99 -7.80
C VAL A 147 -3.82 -8.15 -8.70
N ASN A 148 -3.21 -9.18 -8.13
CA ASN A 148 -2.94 -10.43 -8.84
C ASN A 148 -4.19 -11.30 -8.90
N ASN A 149 -4.19 -12.24 -9.84
CA ASN A 149 -5.07 -13.39 -9.70
C ASN A 149 -4.63 -14.21 -8.47
N MET A 150 -5.58 -14.77 -7.73
CA MET A 150 -5.31 -15.63 -6.56
C MET A 150 -4.54 -14.96 -5.40
N GLU A 151 -4.76 -13.67 -5.11
CA GLU A 151 -4.19 -12.96 -3.94
C GLU A 151 -4.35 -13.73 -2.61
N GLY A 152 -5.51 -14.38 -2.42
CA GLY A 152 -5.84 -15.10 -1.19
C GLY A 152 -5.02 -16.38 -0.94
N MET A 153 -4.29 -16.88 -1.92
CA MET A 153 -3.40 -18.06 -1.76
C MET A 153 -2.27 -17.81 -0.76
N VAL A 154 -2.00 -16.55 -0.40
CA VAL A 154 -1.12 -16.20 0.72
C VAL A 154 -1.53 -16.91 2.02
N ALA A 155 -2.84 -17.08 2.26
CA ALA A 155 -3.38 -17.79 3.43
C ALA A 155 -3.04 -19.29 3.43
N LEU A 156 -2.79 -19.88 2.26
CA LEU A 156 -2.45 -21.28 2.09
C LEU A 156 -0.93 -21.53 2.07
N SER A 157 -0.11 -20.50 2.37
CA SER A 157 1.37 -20.56 2.30
C SER A 157 1.93 -20.96 0.92
N SER A 158 1.13 -20.79 -0.14
CA SER A 158 1.52 -21.03 -1.52
C SER A 158 1.99 -19.73 -2.20
N ALA A 159 2.94 -19.84 -3.14
CA ALA A 159 3.48 -18.72 -3.91
C ALA A 159 2.44 -18.18 -4.90
N SER A 160 2.05 -16.91 -4.74
CA SER A 160 1.26 -16.14 -5.72
C SER A 160 1.16 -14.65 -5.35
N HIS A 161 1.20 -14.32 -4.05
CA HIS A 161 1.13 -12.93 -3.59
C HIS A 161 2.46 -12.22 -3.80
N ALA A 162 2.38 -11.03 -4.40
CA ALA A 162 3.53 -10.17 -4.69
C ALA A 162 4.53 -10.74 -5.72
N ASP A 163 4.15 -11.76 -6.49
CA ASP A 163 5.01 -12.40 -7.49
C ASP A 163 5.39 -11.45 -8.63
N GLU A 164 4.53 -10.47 -8.93
CA GLU A 164 4.74 -9.47 -9.97
C GLU A 164 5.93 -8.56 -9.70
N ILE A 165 6.36 -8.46 -8.44
CA ILE A 165 7.56 -7.72 -8.03
C ILE A 165 8.79 -8.31 -8.69
N ASN A 166 8.84 -9.64 -8.87
CA ASN A 166 9.99 -10.27 -9.50
C ASN A 166 10.15 -9.81 -10.97
N TYR A 167 9.08 -9.29 -11.59
CA TYR A 167 9.14 -8.68 -12.91
C TYR A 167 9.58 -7.20 -12.90
N LEU A 168 9.39 -6.49 -11.79
CA LEU A 168 9.71 -5.06 -11.66
C LEU A 168 11.07 -4.79 -11.01
N PHE A 169 11.42 -5.59 -9.99
CA PHE A 169 12.60 -5.41 -9.16
C PHE A 169 13.37 -6.72 -9.06
N HIS A 170 14.65 -6.66 -9.38
CA HIS A 170 15.55 -7.77 -9.11
C HIS A 170 15.63 -8.00 -7.59
N SER A 171 14.95 -9.02 -7.11
CA SER A 171 14.98 -9.43 -5.70
C SER A 171 16.09 -10.46 -5.49
N LYS A 172 17.15 -10.05 -4.79
CA LYS A 172 18.17 -11.00 -4.27
C LYS A 172 17.56 -12.07 -3.34
N LEU A 173 16.37 -11.81 -2.79
CA LEU A 173 15.64 -12.70 -1.88
C LEU A 173 14.85 -13.81 -2.60
N SER A 174 14.37 -13.58 -3.82
CA SER A 174 13.72 -14.64 -4.62
C SER A 174 14.72 -15.45 -5.44
N GLY A 175 15.89 -14.87 -5.74
CA GLY A 175 16.92 -15.54 -6.55
C GLY A 175 16.50 -15.77 -8.01
N VAL A 176 15.33 -15.26 -8.40
CA VAL A 176 14.77 -15.45 -9.75
C VAL A 176 15.45 -14.45 -10.69
N ILE A 177 16.27 -14.97 -11.58
CA ILE A 177 16.79 -14.24 -12.73
C ILE A 177 16.08 -14.82 -13.96
N PRO A 178 15.27 -14.01 -14.69
CA PRO A 178 14.65 -14.47 -15.91
C PRO A 178 15.71 -14.96 -16.90
N LYS A 179 15.47 -16.12 -17.52
CA LYS A 179 16.40 -16.66 -18.51
C LYS A 179 16.39 -15.76 -19.76
N PRO A 180 17.51 -15.68 -20.51
CA PRO A 180 17.50 -15.02 -21.82
C PRO A 180 16.40 -15.61 -22.72
N ASN A 181 15.70 -14.75 -23.47
CA ASN A 181 14.62 -15.11 -24.41
C ASN A 181 13.45 -15.88 -23.78
N SER A 182 13.19 -15.68 -22.49
CA SER A 182 12.07 -16.32 -21.79
C SER A 182 10.84 -15.41 -21.72
N PRO A 183 9.62 -15.97 -21.65
CA PRO A 183 8.40 -15.19 -21.43
C PRO A 183 8.48 -14.32 -20.17
N GLU A 184 9.17 -14.78 -19.13
CA GLU A 184 9.38 -14.02 -17.90
C GLU A 184 10.21 -12.76 -18.14
N LEU A 185 11.25 -12.84 -18.98
CA LEU A 185 12.06 -11.67 -19.33
C LEU A 185 11.27 -10.65 -20.16
N GLU A 186 10.42 -11.12 -21.07
CA GLU A 186 9.54 -10.24 -21.84
C GLU A 186 8.49 -9.56 -20.94
N MET A 187 7.95 -10.29 -19.96
CA MET A 187 7.09 -9.71 -18.92
C MET A 187 7.82 -8.63 -18.11
N CYS A 188 9.07 -8.87 -17.68
CA CYS A 188 9.87 -7.86 -17.00
C CYS A 188 10.03 -6.58 -17.82
N LYS A 189 10.35 -6.72 -19.12
CA LYS A 189 10.52 -5.59 -20.03
C LYS A 189 9.21 -4.81 -20.19
N MET A 190 8.11 -5.51 -20.41
CA MET A 190 6.78 -4.93 -20.59
C MET A 190 6.33 -4.18 -19.33
N MET A 191 6.40 -4.80 -18.16
CA MET A 191 6.04 -4.16 -16.89
C MET A 191 6.98 -2.99 -16.54
N GLY A 192 8.30 -3.18 -16.67
CA GLY A 192 9.27 -2.12 -16.43
C GLY A 192 9.06 -0.90 -17.34
N LYS A 193 8.71 -1.12 -18.61
CA LYS A 193 8.34 -0.07 -19.55
C LYS A 193 7.09 0.69 -19.10
N MET A 194 6.00 -0.03 -18.82
CA MET A 194 4.74 0.59 -18.37
C MET A 194 4.92 1.42 -17.09
N TRP A 195 5.57 0.87 -16.07
CA TRP A 195 5.78 1.54 -14.79
C TRP A 195 6.70 2.76 -14.92
N SER A 196 7.77 2.66 -15.72
CA SER A 196 8.68 3.78 -15.95
C SER A 196 8.05 4.91 -16.75
N ASN A 197 7.23 4.59 -17.76
CA ASN A 197 6.47 5.58 -18.51
C ASN A 197 5.46 6.29 -17.60
N PHE A 198 4.68 5.55 -16.83
CA PHE A 198 3.75 6.12 -15.86
C PHE A 198 4.47 7.02 -14.86
N ALA A 199 5.61 6.57 -14.32
CA ALA A 199 6.43 7.39 -13.43
C ALA A 199 6.84 8.72 -14.11
N LYS A 200 7.23 8.68 -15.38
CA LYS A 200 7.67 9.85 -16.16
C LYS A 200 6.50 10.79 -16.51
N SER A 201 5.49 10.33 -17.23
CA SER A 201 4.42 11.16 -17.82
C SER A 201 3.06 11.02 -17.13
N GLY A 202 2.83 9.94 -16.39
CA GLY A 202 1.50 9.57 -15.89
C GLY A 202 0.67 8.76 -16.88
N ASP A 203 1.24 8.47 -18.04
CA ASP A 203 0.69 7.58 -19.05
C ASP A 203 1.59 6.34 -19.15
N PRO A 204 1.10 5.12 -18.85
CA PRO A 204 1.90 3.89 -18.95
C PRO A 204 2.17 3.48 -20.41
N ASN A 205 1.45 4.03 -21.38
CA ASN A 205 1.50 3.57 -22.77
C ASN A 205 2.82 3.91 -23.48
N SER A 206 3.11 3.13 -24.51
CA SER A 206 4.21 3.37 -25.44
C SER A 206 3.92 2.68 -26.77
N SER A 207 4.49 3.18 -27.87
CA SER A 207 4.21 2.70 -29.23
C SER A 207 4.68 1.27 -29.50
N ASP A 208 5.54 0.73 -28.64
CA ASP A 208 6.09 -0.63 -28.67
C ASP A 208 5.22 -1.66 -27.94
N LEU A 209 4.16 -1.23 -27.23
CA LEU A 209 3.20 -2.13 -26.62
C LEU A 209 2.15 -2.57 -27.65
N SER A 210 1.80 -3.85 -27.64
CA SER A 210 0.78 -4.44 -28.53
C SER A 210 -0.66 -4.09 -28.14
N PHE A 211 -0.84 -3.40 -27.01
CA PHE A 211 -2.13 -2.99 -26.46
C PHE A 211 -2.09 -1.54 -26.01
N LYS A 212 -3.28 -0.96 -25.82
CA LYS A 212 -3.45 0.37 -25.24
C LYS A 212 -4.13 0.25 -23.89
N TRP A 213 -3.44 0.68 -22.84
CA TRP A 213 -4.01 0.77 -21.50
C TRP A 213 -4.78 2.10 -21.37
N VAL A 214 -6.11 2.00 -21.38
CA VAL A 214 -6.99 3.15 -21.22
C VAL A 214 -7.42 3.32 -19.77
N ASN A 215 -7.70 4.57 -19.37
CA ASN A 215 -8.14 4.88 -18.02
C ASN A 215 -9.51 4.27 -17.71
N ALA A 216 -9.68 3.78 -16.48
CA ALA A 216 -10.96 3.39 -15.93
C ALA A 216 -11.70 4.61 -15.34
N SER A 217 -13.03 4.56 -15.34
CA SER A 217 -13.85 5.53 -14.61
C SER A 217 -14.98 4.80 -13.88
N ALA A 218 -15.65 5.47 -12.94
CA ALA A 218 -16.81 4.91 -12.26
C ALA A 218 -17.98 4.62 -13.22
N SER A 219 -18.12 5.40 -14.31
CA SER A 219 -19.18 5.22 -15.31
C SER A 219 -18.82 4.24 -16.43
N ASP A 220 -17.54 3.95 -16.62
CA ASP A 220 -17.03 3.01 -17.62
C ASP A 220 -15.89 2.18 -17.00
N PRO A 221 -16.23 1.24 -16.10
CA PRO A 221 -15.24 0.43 -15.42
C PRO A 221 -14.57 -0.52 -16.41
N LYS A 222 -13.24 -0.56 -16.35
CA LYS A 222 -12.40 -1.45 -17.16
C LYS A 222 -11.06 -1.63 -16.48
N TYR A 223 -10.32 -2.67 -16.85
CA TYR A 223 -8.99 -2.92 -16.32
C TYR A 223 -8.09 -3.56 -17.37
N LEU A 224 -6.78 -3.40 -17.21
CA LEU A 224 -5.81 -4.14 -18.01
C LEU A 224 -5.56 -5.49 -17.33
N SER A 225 -5.89 -6.59 -18.01
CA SER A 225 -5.50 -7.93 -17.60
C SER A 225 -4.10 -8.20 -18.12
N ILE A 226 -3.11 -8.33 -17.23
CA ILE A 226 -1.71 -8.60 -17.59
C ILE A 226 -1.45 -10.11 -17.52
N ASP A 227 -1.22 -10.75 -18.67
CA ASP A 227 -1.07 -12.21 -18.79
C ASP A 227 -0.26 -12.58 -20.04
N GLY A 228 1.01 -12.17 -20.06
CA GLY A 228 1.94 -12.37 -21.18
C GLY A 228 1.35 -11.88 -22.51
N ASP A 229 1.37 -12.73 -23.53
CA ASP A 229 0.82 -12.43 -24.86
C ASP A 229 -0.71 -12.28 -24.87
N ARG A 230 -1.40 -12.68 -23.81
CA ARG A 230 -2.86 -12.50 -23.65
C ARG A 230 -3.24 -11.19 -22.97
N THR A 231 -2.26 -10.31 -22.74
CA THR A 231 -2.50 -9.02 -22.10
C THR A 231 -3.48 -8.17 -22.91
N CYS A 232 -4.60 -7.79 -22.30
CA CYS A 232 -5.66 -7.06 -22.98
C CYS A 232 -6.50 -6.20 -22.02
N MET A 233 -7.21 -5.22 -22.57
CA MET A 233 -8.23 -4.49 -21.82
C MET A 233 -9.47 -5.38 -21.66
N ALA A 234 -9.98 -5.44 -20.43
CA ALA A 234 -11.23 -6.09 -20.09
C ALA A 234 -12.23 -5.06 -19.57
N ASP A 235 -13.48 -5.19 -19.99
CA ASP A 235 -14.57 -4.33 -19.52
C ASP A 235 -15.17 -4.85 -18.21
N GLY A 236 -15.72 -3.92 -17.44
CA GLY A 236 -16.31 -4.18 -16.13
C GLY A 236 -15.31 -4.12 -14.97
N MET A 237 -15.83 -4.35 -13.77
CA MET A 237 -15.03 -4.45 -12.55
C MET A 237 -14.45 -5.86 -12.42
N ILE A 238 -13.20 -5.95 -11.93
CA ILE A 238 -12.56 -7.22 -11.59
C ILE A 238 -13.47 -7.98 -10.60
N ASN A 239 -13.83 -9.22 -10.91
CA ASN A 239 -14.70 -10.06 -10.08
C ASN A 239 -16.05 -9.41 -9.71
N SER A 240 -16.70 -8.72 -10.65
CA SER A 240 -17.96 -7.97 -10.46
C SER A 240 -19.03 -8.69 -9.61
N ASN A 241 -19.28 -9.98 -9.85
CA ASN A 241 -20.26 -10.77 -9.07
C ASN A 241 -19.91 -10.83 -7.57
N ARG A 242 -18.62 -10.97 -7.23
CA ARG A 242 -18.17 -11.01 -5.84
C ARG A 242 -18.23 -9.63 -5.19
N LEU A 243 -17.87 -8.58 -5.94
CA LEU A 243 -17.98 -7.21 -5.45
C LEU A 243 -19.43 -6.86 -5.09
N ARG A 244 -20.39 -7.25 -5.95
CA ARG A 244 -21.81 -7.04 -5.69
C ARG A 244 -22.27 -7.73 -4.41
N LEU A 245 -21.89 -9.00 -4.23
CA LEU A 245 -22.20 -9.74 -3.01
C LEU A 245 -21.67 -9.03 -1.76
N TRP A 246 -20.41 -8.58 -1.77
CA TRP A 246 -19.83 -7.87 -0.62
C TRP A 246 -20.52 -6.53 -0.36
N GLN A 247 -20.92 -5.82 -1.41
CA GLN A 247 -21.67 -4.58 -1.30
C GLN A 247 -23.04 -4.82 -0.63
N GLU A 248 -23.80 -5.80 -1.11
CA GLU A 248 -25.10 -6.19 -0.54
C GLU A 248 -24.98 -6.60 0.94
N ILE A 249 -23.96 -7.39 1.29
CA ILE A 249 -23.68 -7.74 2.68
C ILE A 249 -23.34 -6.48 3.50
N SER A 250 -22.49 -5.59 3.00
CA SER A 250 -22.11 -4.38 3.74
C SER A 250 -23.30 -3.44 3.99
N GLU A 251 -24.22 -3.32 3.03
CA GLU A 251 -25.41 -2.47 3.15
C GLU A 251 -26.49 -3.09 4.04
N SER A 252 -26.55 -4.42 4.15
CA SER A 252 -27.54 -5.12 4.99
C SER A 252 -27.18 -5.22 6.48
N VAL A 253 -25.93 -4.90 6.84
CA VAL A 253 -25.40 -4.99 8.21
C VAL A 253 -25.36 -3.62 8.90
N VAL A 254 -25.75 -2.55 8.20
CA VAL A 254 -25.87 -1.18 8.73
C VAL A 254 -27.30 -0.90 9.23
#